data_AF-A0A3F2RTR8-F1
#
_entry.id   AF-A0A3F2RTR8-F1
#
_cell.length_a   1.000
_cell.length_b   1.000
_cell.length_c   1.000
_cell.angle_alpha   90.00
_cell.angle_beta   90.00
_cell.angle_gamma   90.00
#
_symmetry.space_group_name_H-M   'P 1'
#
loop_
_entity.id
_entity.type
_entity.pdbx_description
1 polymer ?
#
loop_
_entity_poly.entity_id
_entity_poly.type
_entity_poly.pdbx_seq_one_letter_code
_entity_poly.pdbx_strand_id
1 'polypeptide(L)'
;TSRKATRAMTDLHQKLSSWLSANYYNVLLPSFQTAEMVRKHFEEVASDATPETASDEMRAAVLKRKIRSPTARAMMAQAHYRFKMLLKYKMVRSGGRVIDCEEEYTSKTCSRCGAINHKLGGKHVFQCPSCNVVLDRDVNAAKNIFHKNMCMLG
;
A
#
# COMPACT_ATOMS: atom_id res chain seq x y z
N THR A 1 -0.31 17.14 -10.51
CA THR A 1 -1.45 16.78 -9.63
C THR A 1 -1.92 18.04 -8.93
N SER A 2 -3.21 18.36 -8.94
CA SER A 2 -3.73 19.62 -8.37
C SER A 2 -3.29 19.77 -6.91
N ARG A 3 -2.77 20.94 -6.50
CA ARG A 3 -2.37 21.25 -5.11
C ARG A 3 -3.48 20.89 -4.11
N LYS A 4 -4.74 20.97 -4.54
CA LYS A 4 -5.93 20.57 -3.76
C LYS A 4 -5.94 19.08 -3.40
N ALA A 5 -5.61 18.20 -4.35
CA ALA A 5 -5.57 16.75 -4.13
C ALA A 5 -4.48 16.36 -3.12
N THR A 6 -3.29 16.97 -3.22
CA THR A 6 -2.21 16.72 -2.26
C THR A 6 -2.55 17.17 -0.85
N ARG A 7 -3.23 18.32 -0.71
CA ARG A 7 -3.72 18.82 0.59
C ARG A 7 -4.79 17.90 1.18
N ALA A 8 -5.76 17.48 0.37
CA ALA A 8 -6.79 16.54 0.80
C ALA A 8 -6.18 15.20 1.26
N MET A 9 -5.20 14.66 0.54
CA MET A 9 -4.49 13.45 0.93
C MET A 9 -3.71 13.63 2.25
N THR A 10 -3.07 14.80 2.42
CA THR A 10 -2.34 15.11 3.66
C THR A 10 -3.29 15.22 4.85
N ASP A 11 -4.44 15.87 4.67
CA ASP A 11 -5.48 15.98 5.69
C ASP A 11 -6.05 14.61 6.06
N LEU A 12 -6.35 13.76 5.07
CA LEU A 12 -6.77 12.38 5.27
C LEU A 12 -5.74 11.60 6.09
N HIS A 13 -4.46 11.65 5.69
CA HIS A 13 -3.39 10.98 6.43
C HIS A 13 -3.27 11.47 7.86
N GLN A 14 -3.41 12.78 8.10
CA GLN A 14 -3.35 13.34 9.45
C GLN A 14 -4.50 12.85 10.32
N LYS A 15 -5.74 12.95 9.83
CA LYS A 15 -6.93 12.53 10.56
C LYS A 15 -6.93 11.03 10.85
N LEU A 16 -6.66 10.22 9.82
CA LEU A 16 -6.65 8.77 9.94
C LEU A 16 -5.56 8.28 10.89
N SER A 17 -4.34 8.82 10.78
CA SER A 17 -3.24 8.44 11.67
C SER A 17 -3.48 8.85 13.13
N SER A 18 -4.08 10.02 13.37
CA SER A 18 -4.48 10.42 14.73
C SER A 18 -5.56 9.52 15.30
N TRP A 19 -6.57 9.19 14.50
CA TRP A 19 -7.65 8.32 14.94
C TRP A 19 -7.14 6.91 15.25
N LEU A 20 -6.30 6.33 14.40
CA LEU A 20 -5.69 5.02 14.63
C LEU A 20 -4.84 5.00 15.91
N SER A 21 -4.00 6.01 16.12
CA SER A 21 -3.12 6.05 17.30
C SER A 21 -3.85 6.31 18.62
N ALA A 22 -5.04 6.92 18.56
CA ALA A 22 -5.87 7.15 19.75
C ALA A 22 -6.71 5.92 20.14
N ASN A 23 -7.06 5.07 19.17
CA ASN A 23 -8.02 3.98 19.39
C ASN A 23 -7.36 2.59 19.47
N TYR A 24 -6.16 2.41 18.93
CA TYR A 24 -5.53 1.09 18.83
C TYR A 24 -4.09 1.12 19.34
N TYR A 25 -3.71 0.05 20.06
CA TYR A 25 -2.33 -0.16 20.49
C TYR A 25 -1.49 -0.81 19.38
N ASN A 26 -2.08 -1.76 18.65
CA ASN A 26 -1.44 -2.46 17.54
C ASN A 26 -2.16 -2.13 16.22
N VAL A 27 -1.41 -1.72 15.20
CA VAL A 27 -1.94 -1.54 13.83
C VAL A 27 -1.13 -2.38 12.86
N LEU A 28 -1.79 -3.32 12.19
CA LEU A 28 -1.22 -4.12 11.10
C LEU A 28 -1.26 -3.31 9.80
N LEU A 29 -0.13 -3.18 9.12
CA LEU A 29 -0.05 -2.46 7.84
C LEU A 29 0.65 -3.34 6.79
N PRO A 30 0.00 -3.68 5.67
CA PRO A 30 0.65 -4.46 4.62
C PRO A 30 1.85 -3.71 4.02
N SER A 31 2.92 -4.44 3.74
CA SER A 31 4.13 -3.90 3.13
C SER A 31 3.90 -3.60 1.64
N PHE A 32 3.64 -2.34 1.33
CA PHE A 32 3.62 -1.89 -0.05
C PHE A 32 5.05 -1.77 -0.58
N GLN A 33 5.44 -2.58 -1.56
CA GLN A 33 6.73 -2.51 -2.26
C GLN A 33 6.82 -1.28 -3.21
N THR A 34 6.46 -0.09 -2.75
CA THR A 34 6.53 1.14 -3.56
C THR A 34 7.95 1.52 -3.93
N ALA A 35 8.93 1.19 -3.08
CA ALA A 35 10.33 1.48 -3.32
C ALA A 35 10.90 0.69 -4.52
N GLU A 36 10.47 -0.56 -4.70
CA GLU A 36 10.98 -1.44 -5.76
C GLU A 36 10.46 -1.02 -7.14
N MET A 37 9.19 -0.59 -7.23
CA MET A 37 8.62 -0.02 -8.46
C MET A 37 9.37 1.24 -8.94
N VAL A 38 9.95 1.99 -8.01
CA VAL A 38 10.73 3.19 -8.29
C VAL A 38 12.17 2.80 -8.65
N ARG A 39 12.79 1.89 -7.89
CA ARG A 39 14.18 1.44 -8.04
C ARG A 39 14.42 0.67 -9.34
N LYS A 40 13.53 -0.25 -9.72
CA LYS A 40 13.62 -1.00 -10.98
C LYS A 40 13.68 -0.07 -12.19
N HIS A 41 12.94 1.03 -12.15
CA HIS A 41 12.99 2.03 -13.21
C HIS A 41 14.31 2.80 -13.23
N PHE A 42 14.88 3.14 -12.07
CA PHE A 42 16.22 3.76 -12.01
C PHE A 42 17.30 2.82 -12.55
N GLU A 43 17.21 1.52 -12.26
CA GLU A 43 18.14 0.50 -12.77
C GLU A 43 18.02 0.29 -14.28
N GLU A 44 16.80 0.19 -14.82
CA GLU A 44 16.55 0.09 -16.27
C GLU A 44 17.04 1.34 -17.03
N VAL A 45 16.95 2.52 -16.43
CA VAL A 45 17.45 3.77 -17.05
C VAL A 45 18.97 3.88 -16.93
N ALA A 46 19.56 3.34 -15.87
CA ALA A 46 21.01 3.32 -15.67
C ALA A 46 21.74 2.32 -16.60
N SER A 47 21.07 1.24 -17.03
CA SER A 47 21.66 0.29 -17.98
C SER A 47 21.82 0.83 -19.39
N ASP A 48 21.07 1.89 -19.75
CA ASP A 48 21.10 2.51 -21.08
C ASP A 48 22.03 3.74 -21.16
N ALA A 49 22.74 4.08 -20.07
CA ALA A 49 23.56 5.30 -19.98
C ALA A 49 25.06 4.99 -19.96
N THR A 50 25.85 5.69 -20.78
CA THR A 50 27.31 5.76 -20.65
C THR A 50 27.70 6.60 -19.43
N PRO A 51 28.84 6.29 -18.76
CA PRO A 51 29.10 6.70 -17.37
C PRO A 51 29.34 8.20 -17.12
N GLU A 52 29.33 9.04 -18.17
CA GLU A 52 30.05 10.32 -18.15
C GLU A 52 29.13 11.55 -17.96
N THR A 53 27.80 11.37 -17.97
CA THR A 53 26.80 12.46 -17.83
C THR A 53 25.82 12.28 -16.67
N ALA A 54 26.05 11.29 -15.80
CA ALA A 54 25.18 10.99 -14.67
C ALA A 54 25.44 11.94 -13.49
N SER A 55 24.80 13.11 -13.45
CA SER A 55 24.66 13.81 -12.16
C SER A 55 23.34 14.55 -11.94
N ASP A 56 22.86 15.41 -12.84
CA ASP A 56 21.59 16.14 -12.58
C ASP A 56 20.54 16.02 -13.68
N GLU A 57 20.95 15.88 -14.94
CA GLU A 57 20.05 15.75 -16.08
C GLU A 57 19.29 14.41 -16.07
N MET A 58 19.99 13.33 -15.71
CA MET A 58 19.39 12.00 -15.52
C MET A 58 18.31 12.03 -14.42
N ARG A 59 18.58 12.69 -13.28
CA ARG A 59 17.60 12.85 -12.19
C ARG A 59 16.39 13.65 -12.67
N ALA A 60 16.59 14.71 -13.44
CA ALA A 60 15.51 15.50 -14.02
C ALA A 60 14.68 14.72 -15.06
N ALA A 61 15.31 13.87 -15.88
CA ALA A 61 14.65 13.01 -16.85
C ALA A 61 13.78 11.94 -16.19
N VAL A 62 14.28 11.29 -15.12
CA VAL A 62 13.50 10.34 -14.32
C VAL A 62 12.30 11.03 -13.65
N LEU A 63 12.48 12.25 -13.13
CA LEU A 63 11.38 13.05 -12.56
C LEU A 63 10.34 13.50 -13.60
N LYS A 64 10.72 13.64 -14.88
CA LYS A 64 9.82 14.02 -15.99
C LYS A 64 8.99 12.86 -16.55
N ARG A 65 9.15 11.63 -16.05
CA ARG A 65 8.42 10.47 -16.56
C ARG A 65 6.90 10.66 -16.50
N LYS A 66 6.26 10.57 -17.66
CA LYS A 66 4.80 10.65 -17.79
C LYS A 66 4.17 9.26 -17.59
N ILE A 67 3.61 9.01 -16.41
CA ILE A 67 2.85 7.77 -16.15
C ILE A 67 1.56 7.79 -16.96
N ARG A 68 1.46 6.85 -17.91
CA ARG A 68 0.32 6.72 -18.82
C ARG A 68 -0.87 6.00 -18.18
N SER A 69 -0.61 5.00 -17.33
CA SER A 69 -1.67 4.24 -16.62
C SER A 69 -2.40 5.12 -15.60
N PRO A 70 -3.74 5.28 -15.71
CA PRO A 70 -4.54 5.99 -14.72
C PRO A 70 -4.44 5.34 -13.33
N THR A 71 -4.43 4.02 -13.27
CA THR A 71 -4.29 3.24 -12.03
C THR A 71 -2.95 3.50 -11.35
N ALA A 72 -1.85 3.43 -12.10
CA ALA A 72 -0.52 3.71 -11.54
C ALA A 72 -0.41 5.16 -11.05
N ARG A 73 -1.03 6.11 -11.75
CA ARG A 73 -1.08 7.51 -11.32
C ARG A 73 -1.89 7.70 -10.04
N ALA A 74 -3.03 7.04 -9.94
CA ALA A 74 -3.86 7.05 -8.74
C ALA A 74 -3.11 6.47 -7.54
N MET A 75 -2.42 5.34 -7.72
CA MET A 75 -1.58 4.72 -6.68
C MET A 75 -0.48 5.67 -6.19
N MET A 76 0.24 6.35 -7.09
CA MET A 76 1.26 7.32 -6.67
C MET A 76 0.65 8.52 -5.93
N ALA A 77 -0.57 8.95 -6.30
CA ALA A 77 -1.25 10.07 -5.66
C ALA A 77 -1.65 9.77 -4.21
N GLN A 78 -1.82 8.49 -3.82
CA GLN A 78 -2.14 8.08 -2.44
C GLN A 78 -0.95 8.24 -1.48
N ALA A 79 0.29 8.30 -1.97
CA ALA A 79 1.48 8.52 -1.15
C ALA A 79 1.58 7.59 0.10
N HIS A 80 1.31 6.29 -0.07
CA HIS A 80 1.27 5.28 0.99
C HIS A 80 2.50 5.29 1.93
N TYR A 81 3.70 5.50 1.39
CA TYR A 81 4.92 5.59 2.20
C TYR A 81 4.86 6.76 3.19
N ARG A 82 4.36 7.93 2.77
CA ARG A 82 4.21 9.10 3.65
C ARG A 82 3.20 8.83 4.75
N PHE A 83 2.10 8.13 4.44
CA PHE A 83 1.14 7.69 5.44
C PHE A 83 1.76 6.73 6.46
N LYS A 84 2.47 5.69 6.01
CA LYS A 84 3.16 4.72 6.86
C LYS A 84 4.10 5.40 7.86
N MET A 85 4.93 6.34 7.39
CA MET A 85 5.86 7.07 8.24
C MET A 85 5.13 7.94 9.28
N LEU A 86 4.08 8.65 8.87
CA LEU A 86 3.27 9.46 9.78
C LEU A 86 2.56 8.61 10.84
N LEU A 87 1.99 7.48 10.44
CA LEU A 87 1.34 6.54 11.34
C LEU A 87 2.35 5.97 12.35
N LYS A 88 3.51 5.49 11.90
CA LYS A 88 4.58 5.01 12.79
C LYS A 88 4.97 6.05 13.83
N TYR A 89 5.17 7.29 13.40
CA TYR A 89 5.47 8.40 14.30
C TYR A 89 4.40 8.59 15.39
N LYS A 90 3.12 8.65 15.02
CA LYS A 90 2.03 8.87 15.98
C LYS A 90 1.77 7.69 16.91
N MET A 91 1.89 6.47 16.40
CA MET A 91 1.73 5.24 17.18
C MET A 91 2.77 5.18 18.30
N VAL A 92 4.06 5.38 17.96
CA VAL A 92 5.15 5.42 18.96
C VAL A 92 4.88 6.48 20.04
N ARG A 93 4.40 7.65 19.63
CA ARG A 93 4.09 8.75 20.57
C ARG A 93 2.91 8.45 21.50
N SER A 94 2.01 7.57 21.08
CA SER A 94 0.84 7.12 21.86
C SER A 94 1.13 5.82 22.62
N GLY A 95 2.36 5.30 22.55
CA GLY A 95 2.79 4.04 23.18
C GLY A 95 2.44 2.78 22.39
N GLY A 96 1.78 2.89 21.23
CA GLY A 96 1.44 1.77 20.36
C GLY A 96 2.50 1.47 19.31
N ARG A 97 2.24 0.47 18.46
CA ARG A 97 3.15 0.01 17.41
C ARG A 97 2.45 -0.28 16.08
N VAL A 98 3.16 -0.03 14.99
CA VAL A 98 2.76 -0.45 13.63
C VAL A 98 3.58 -1.68 13.26
N ILE A 99 2.89 -2.75 12.86
CA ILE A 99 3.50 -4.01 12.46
C ILE A 99 3.38 -4.13 10.94
N ASP A 100 4.53 -4.21 10.27
CA ASP A 100 4.58 -4.44 8.83
C ASP A 100 4.23 -5.91 8.54
N CYS A 101 3.24 -6.14 7.69
CA CYS A 101 2.67 -7.46 7.42
C CYS A 101 2.80 -7.84 5.95
N GLU A 102 2.87 -9.13 5.67
CA GLU A 102 2.84 -9.64 4.30
C GLU A 102 1.41 -9.69 3.75
N GLU A 103 1.23 -9.25 2.50
CA GLU A 103 -0.09 -9.13 1.84
C GLU A 103 -0.42 -10.31 0.90
N GLU A 104 0.48 -11.28 0.73
CA GLU A 104 0.36 -12.29 -0.33
C GLU A 104 -0.94 -13.10 -0.23
N TYR A 105 -1.64 -13.25 -1.37
CA TYR A 105 -2.90 -13.99 -1.52
C TYR A 105 -4.10 -13.51 -0.66
N THR A 106 -3.96 -12.42 0.09
CA THR A 106 -5.02 -11.95 1.01
C THR A 106 -6.30 -11.52 0.30
N SER A 107 -6.22 -10.97 -0.91
CA SER A 107 -7.39 -10.53 -1.66
C SER A 107 -8.17 -11.67 -2.35
N LYS A 108 -7.53 -12.83 -2.60
CA LYS A 108 -8.12 -13.97 -3.31
C LYS A 108 -8.56 -15.11 -2.40
N THR A 109 -8.04 -15.18 -1.19
CA THR A 109 -8.39 -16.22 -0.21
C THR A 109 -9.67 -15.84 0.53
N CYS A 110 -10.59 -16.77 0.74
CA CYS A 110 -11.77 -16.52 1.53
C CYS A 110 -11.41 -16.42 3.02
N SER A 111 -11.70 -15.29 3.66
CA SER A 111 -11.50 -15.09 5.10
C SER A 111 -12.35 -15.98 6.00
N ARG A 112 -13.38 -16.66 5.46
CA ARG A 112 -14.26 -17.56 6.22
C ARG A 112 -13.85 -19.02 6.14
N CYS A 113 -13.52 -19.52 4.94
CA CYS A 113 -13.26 -20.95 4.73
C CYS A 113 -11.88 -21.27 4.12
N GLY A 114 -11.04 -20.27 3.85
CA GLY A 114 -9.70 -20.47 3.29
C GLY A 114 -9.65 -20.81 1.80
N ALA A 115 -10.79 -21.01 1.13
CA ALA A 115 -10.80 -21.30 -0.31
C ALA A 115 -10.31 -20.12 -1.16
N ILE A 116 -9.48 -20.41 -2.18
CA ILE A 116 -8.93 -19.41 -3.09
C ILE A 116 -9.85 -19.22 -4.30
N ASN A 117 -10.23 -17.97 -4.59
CA ASN A 117 -10.94 -17.62 -5.81
C ASN A 117 -9.96 -17.22 -6.92
N HIS A 118 -9.62 -18.18 -7.79
CA HIS A 118 -8.75 -17.95 -8.95
C HIS A 118 -9.37 -17.04 -10.03
N LYS A 119 -10.70 -16.87 -10.05
CA LYS A 119 -11.45 -16.11 -11.08
C LYS A 119 -11.80 -14.68 -10.64
N LEU A 120 -11.22 -14.18 -9.55
CA LEU A 120 -11.61 -12.90 -8.95
C LEU A 120 -11.29 -11.67 -9.84
N GLY A 121 -10.19 -11.71 -10.59
CA GLY A 121 -9.79 -10.62 -11.49
C GLY A 121 -9.66 -9.26 -10.79
N GLY A 122 -10.28 -8.21 -11.36
CA GLY A 122 -10.34 -6.85 -10.79
C GLY A 122 -11.65 -6.50 -10.06
N LYS A 123 -12.48 -7.48 -9.70
CA LYS A 123 -13.80 -7.23 -9.06
C LYS A 123 -13.67 -6.68 -7.65
N HIS A 124 -14.44 -5.63 -7.32
CA HIS A 124 -14.51 -5.05 -5.97
C HIS A 124 -15.21 -5.96 -4.94
N VAL A 125 -16.07 -6.86 -5.39
CA VAL A 125 -16.77 -7.81 -4.51
C VAL A 125 -16.08 -9.16 -4.57
N PHE A 126 -15.81 -9.74 -3.40
CA PHE A 126 -15.36 -11.10 -3.24
C PHE A 126 -16.54 -12.04 -3.04
N GLN A 127 -16.68 -13.02 -3.92
CA GLN A 127 -17.61 -14.13 -3.77
C GLN A 127 -16.82 -15.42 -3.66
N CYS A 128 -17.00 -16.15 -2.55
CA CYS A 128 -16.31 -17.41 -2.35
C CYS A 128 -16.95 -18.52 -3.20
N PRO A 129 -16.18 -19.30 -3.97
CA PRO A 129 -16.70 -20.43 -4.75
C PRO A 129 -17.05 -21.66 -3.89
N SER A 130 -16.62 -21.69 -2.62
CA SER A 130 -16.80 -22.85 -1.72
C SER A 130 -17.90 -22.62 -0.68
N CYS A 131 -17.83 -21.52 0.08
CA CYS A 131 -18.81 -21.24 1.15
C CYS A 131 -19.84 -20.16 0.79
N ASN A 132 -19.84 -19.66 -0.45
CA ASN A 132 -20.77 -18.66 -0.98
C ASN A 132 -20.84 -17.33 -0.21
N VAL A 133 -19.89 -17.05 0.69
CA VAL A 133 -19.83 -15.74 1.35
C VAL A 133 -19.58 -14.63 0.31
N VAL A 134 -20.30 -13.53 0.47
CA VAL A 134 -20.17 -12.32 -0.33
C VAL A 134 -19.79 -11.17 0.58
N LEU A 135 -18.67 -10.50 0.27
CA LEU A 135 -18.21 -9.33 1.00
C LEU A 135 -17.36 -8.44 0.09
N ASP A 136 -17.14 -7.21 0.53
CA ASP A 136 -16.17 -6.33 -0.12
C ASP A 136 -14.76 -6.97 -0.11
N ARG A 137 -14.04 -6.84 -1.23
CA ARG A 137 -12.71 -7.44 -1.40
C ARG A 137 -11.72 -6.90 -0.37
N ASP A 138 -11.73 -5.60 -0.10
CA ASP A 138 -10.75 -4.97 0.79
C ASP A 138 -11.05 -5.38 2.23
N VAL A 139 -12.33 -5.53 2.59
CA VAL A 139 -12.74 -6.13 3.89
C VAL A 139 -12.27 -7.58 4.00
N ASN A 140 -12.39 -8.38 2.93
CA ASN A 140 -11.90 -9.76 2.92
C ASN A 140 -10.38 -9.81 3.10
N ALA A 141 -9.66 -8.96 2.38
CA ALA A 141 -8.20 -8.84 2.47
C ALA A 141 -7.76 -8.43 3.87
N ALA A 142 -8.41 -7.42 4.47
CA ALA A 142 -8.12 -6.96 5.82
C ALA A 142 -8.29 -8.07 6.88
N LYS A 143 -9.35 -8.88 6.77
CA LYS A 143 -9.56 -10.03 7.65
C LYS A 143 -8.47 -11.09 7.48
N ASN A 144 -8.06 -11.37 6.25
CA ASN A 144 -6.97 -12.32 5.99
C ASN A 144 -5.62 -11.82 6.52
N ILE A 145 -5.33 -10.53 6.39
CA ILE A 145 -4.15 -9.90 6.99
C ILE A 145 -4.22 -10.09 8.51
N PHE A 146 -5.36 -9.82 9.13
CA PHE A 146 -5.52 -10.05 10.56
C PHE A 146 -5.24 -11.51 10.93
N HIS A 147 -5.92 -12.48 10.29
CA HIS A 147 -5.75 -13.91 10.57
C HIS A 147 -4.30 -14.38 10.42
N LYS A 148 -3.61 -13.96 9.36
CA LYS A 148 -2.20 -14.33 9.12
C LYS A 148 -1.24 -13.81 10.19
N ASN A 149 -1.55 -12.64 10.74
CA ASN A 149 -0.62 -11.90 11.60
C ASN A 149 -1.08 -11.90 13.06
N MET A 150 -2.09 -12.72 13.44
CA MET A 150 -2.60 -12.80 14.81
C MET A 150 -1.50 -13.13 15.82
N CYS A 151 -0.56 -14.02 15.46
CA CYS A 151 0.56 -14.40 16.33
C CYS A 151 1.51 -13.23 16.66
N MET A 152 1.53 -12.16 15.85
CA MET A 152 2.38 -10.99 16.10
C MET A 152 1.77 -10.01 17.10
N LEU A 153 0.49 -10.17 17.45
CA LEU A 153 -0.23 -9.21 18.28
C LEU A 153 0.06 -9.33 19.78
N GLY A 154 0.64 -10.46 20.22
CA GLY A 154 0.96 -10.73 21.62
C GLY A 154 -0.20 -11.40 22.33
#